data_AF-A0A958H5H2-F1
#
_entry.id   AF-A0A958H5H2-F1
#
_cell.length_a   1.000
_cell.length_b   1.000
_cell.length_c   1.000
_cell.angle_alpha   90.00
_cell.angle_beta   90.00
_cell.angle_gamma   90.00
#
_symmetry.space_group_name_H-M   'P 1'
#
loop_
_entity.id
_entity.type
_entity.pdbx_description
1 polymer ?
#
loop_
_entity_poly.entity_id
_entity_poly.type
_entity_poly.pdbx_seq_one_letter_code
_entity_poly.pdbx_strand_id
1 'polypeptide(L)'
;GMSAITGTLLVFLSAGSHLVCTIDCYRRTRDFIQTILTRYGVEATIVPAADLQAIEDAIQPNTRLIFSESPTNPFMRCLDLEGLA
;
A
#
# COMPACT_ATOMS: atom_id res chain seq x y z
N GLY A 1 -1.47 0.60 -14.52
CA GLY A 1 -2.07 1.92 -14.80
C GLY A 1 -3.12 2.26 -13.75
N MET A 2 -3.49 3.54 -13.58
CA MET A 2 -4.32 3.97 -12.45
C MET A 2 -5.64 3.21 -12.30
N SER A 3 -6.39 2.97 -13.39
CA SER A 3 -7.67 2.23 -13.30
C SER A 3 -7.51 0.79 -12.79
N ALA A 4 -6.42 0.12 -13.13
CA ALA A 4 -6.16 -1.24 -12.63
C ALA A 4 -5.85 -1.22 -11.12
N ILE A 5 -5.05 -0.25 -10.67
CA ILE A 5 -4.68 -0.09 -9.27
C ILE A 5 -5.91 0.26 -8.45
N THR A 6 -6.64 1.33 -8.82
CA THR A 6 -7.81 1.78 -8.06
C THR A 6 -8.92 0.74 -8.07
N GLY A 7 -9.16 0.07 -9.21
CA GLY A 7 -10.11 -1.02 -9.30
C GLY A 7 -9.77 -2.18 -8.36
N THR A 8 -8.50 -2.59 -8.33
CA THR A 8 -8.03 -3.66 -7.42
C THR A 8 -8.23 -3.26 -5.96
N LEU A 9 -7.80 -2.05 -5.59
CA LEU A 9 -7.94 -1.55 -4.21
C LEU A 9 -9.42 -1.50 -3.78
N LEU A 10 -10.32 -1.03 -4.65
CA LEU A 10 -11.75 -0.95 -4.35
C LEU A 10 -12.45 -2.32 -4.27
N VAL A 11 -11.91 -3.36 -4.92
CA VAL A 11 -12.44 -4.72 -4.82
C VAL A 11 -12.14 -5.36 -3.46
N PHE A 12 -10.95 -5.12 -2.92
CA PHE A 12 -10.49 -5.78 -1.68
C PHE A 12 -10.68 -4.95 -0.41
N LEU A 13 -10.87 -3.63 -0.54
CA LEU A 13 -10.94 -2.70 0.58
C LEU A 13 -12.34 -2.09 0.70
N SER A 14 -12.91 -2.21 1.89
CA SER A 14 -14.19 -1.60 2.28
C SER A 14 -14.01 -0.79 3.56
N ALA A 15 -15.03 0.00 3.95
CA ALA A 15 -15.01 0.72 5.22
C ALA A 15 -14.64 -0.20 6.40
N GLY A 16 -13.75 0.26 7.28
CA GLY A 16 -13.17 -0.51 8.38
C GLY A 16 -11.98 -1.40 8.01
N SER A 17 -11.63 -1.49 6.73
CA SER A 17 -10.41 -2.18 6.28
C SER A 17 -9.17 -1.31 6.49
N HIS A 18 -8.02 -1.97 6.62
CA HIS A 18 -6.71 -1.34 6.65
C HIS A 18 -5.85 -1.82 5.46
N LEU A 19 -4.99 -0.94 4.92
CA LEU A 19 -3.91 -1.32 4.02
C LEU A 19 -2.54 -0.82 4.51
N VAL A 20 -1.50 -1.58 4.20
CA VAL A 20 -0.11 -1.12 4.36
C VAL A 20 0.42 -0.71 2.99
N CYS A 21 1.08 0.43 2.89
CA CYS A 21 1.64 0.90 1.63
C CYS A 21 3.05 1.47 1.81
N THR A 22 3.96 1.12 0.91
CA THR A 22 5.32 1.67 0.95
C THR A 22 5.36 3.11 0.42
N ILE A 23 6.15 3.97 1.07
CA ILE A 23 6.29 5.39 0.75
C ILE A 23 6.76 5.66 -0.69
N ASP A 24 7.51 4.74 -1.28
CA ASP A 24 8.11 4.92 -2.62
C ASP A 24 7.21 4.43 -3.76
N CYS A 25 5.97 4.02 -3.50
CA CYS A 25 5.06 3.71 -4.59
C CYS A 25 4.61 4.99 -5.31
N TYR A 26 4.04 4.84 -6.50
CA TYR A 26 3.67 5.95 -7.35
C TYR A 26 2.81 6.98 -6.60
N ARG A 27 3.23 8.24 -6.66
CA ARG A 27 2.61 9.32 -5.88
C ARG A 27 1.10 9.42 -6.05
N ARG A 28 0.56 9.24 -7.26
CA ARG A 28 -0.91 9.30 -7.47
C ARG A 28 -1.64 8.13 -6.84
N THR A 29 -1.00 6.98 -6.71
CA THR A 29 -1.55 5.85 -5.95
C THR A 29 -1.63 6.22 -4.47
N ARG A 30 -0.57 6.80 -3.91
CA ARG A 30 -0.58 7.31 -2.52
C ARG A 30 -1.63 8.39 -2.31
N ASP A 31 -1.72 9.36 -3.22
CA ASP A 31 -2.75 10.41 -3.16
C ASP A 31 -4.16 9.78 -3.11
N PHE A 32 -4.43 8.78 -3.96
CA PHE A 32 -5.72 8.07 -3.97
C PHE A 32 -6.00 7.35 -2.65
N ILE A 33 -5.00 6.67 -2.10
CA ILE A 33 -5.09 5.99 -0.81
C ILE A 33 -5.40 6.98 0.32
N GLN A 34 -4.62 8.06 0.43
CA GLN A 34 -4.72 9.01 1.55
C GLN A 34 -5.92 9.96 1.46
N THR A 35 -6.61 10.00 0.31
CA THR A 35 -7.76 10.89 0.10
C THR A 35 -9.05 10.12 -0.15
N ILE A 36 -9.14 9.37 -1.23
CA ILE A 36 -10.37 8.71 -1.66
C ILE A 36 -10.67 7.49 -0.79
N LEU A 37 -9.68 6.63 -0.54
CA LEU A 37 -9.90 5.45 0.31
C LEU A 37 -10.19 5.85 1.76
N THR A 38 -9.48 6.85 2.29
CA THR A 38 -9.78 7.45 3.60
C THR A 38 -11.22 7.97 3.67
N ARG A 39 -11.71 8.66 2.62
CA ARG A 39 -13.11 9.10 2.54
C ARG A 39 -14.10 7.92 2.53
N TYR A 40 -13.71 6.77 1.99
CA TYR A 40 -14.51 5.53 2.02
C TYR A 40 -14.33 4.71 3.30
N GLY A 41 -13.66 5.27 4.32
CA GLY A 41 -13.50 4.64 5.63
C GLY A 41 -12.43 3.54 5.65
N VAL A 42 -11.50 3.55 4.70
CA VAL A 42 -10.34 2.65 4.69
C VAL A 42 -9.16 3.36 5.36
N GLU A 43 -8.52 2.69 6.31
CA GLU A 43 -7.33 3.16 6.99
C GLU A 43 -6.07 2.73 6.24
N ALA A 44 -4.99 3.52 6.34
CA ALA A 44 -3.74 3.21 5.66
C ALA A 44 -2.54 3.55 6.52
N THR A 45 -1.59 2.61 6.63
CA THR A 45 -0.26 2.87 7.22
C THR A 45 0.78 2.96 6.12
N ILE A 46 1.55 4.06 6.13
CA ILE A 46 2.62 4.30 5.16
C ILE A 46 3.97 4.02 5.81
N VAL A 47 4.74 3.10 5.21
CA VAL A 47 6.02 2.63 5.75
C VAL A 47 7.18 2.87 4.79
N PRO A 48 8.44 2.92 5.25
CA PRO A 48 9.61 2.95 4.36
C PRO A 48 9.60 1.76 3.39
N ALA A 49 10.05 1.98 2.15
CA ALA A 49 10.25 0.87 1.22
C ALA A 49 11.46 0.02 1.64
N ALA A 50 11.40 -1.28 1.39
CA ALA A 50 12.44 -2.26 1.74
C ALA A 50 12.71 -2.44 3.26
N ASP A 51 11.80 -1.99 4.12
CA ASP A 51 11.82 -2.27 5.55
C ASP A 51 10.72 -3.30 5.88
N LEU A 52 11.08 -4.59 5.83
CA LEU A 52 10.14 -5.69 6.09
C LEU A 52 9.62 -5.68 7.53
N GLN A 53 10.44 -5.23 8.49
CA GLN A 53 10.01 -5.15 9.89
C GLN A 53 8.95 -4.05 10.06
N ALA A 54 9.15 -2.88 9.43
CA ALA A 54 8.15 -1.83 9.46
C ALA A 54 6.84 -2.24 8.78
N ILE A 55 6.89 -3.08 7.74
CA ILE A 55 5.70 -3.67 7.11
C ILE A 55 4.99 -4.61 8.10
N GLU A 56 5.73 -5.54 8.72
CA GLU A 56 5.19 -6.51 9.69
C GLU A 56 4.54 -5.80 10.88
N ASP A 57 5.22 -4.82 11.48
CA ASP A 57 4.74 -4.04 12.62
C ASP A 57 3.48 -3.22 12.29
N ALA A 58 3.27 -2.89 11.01
CA ALA A 58 2.11 -2.16 10.53
C ALA A 58 0.89 -3.06 10.27
N ILE A 59 1.04 -4.38 10.32
CA ILE A 59 -0.08 -5.31 10.11
C ILE A 59 -1.00 -5.30 11.34
N GLN A 60 -2.26 -5.00 11.07
CA GLN A 60 -3.38 -5.00 12.01
C GLN A 60 -4.37 -6.13 11.69
N PRO A 61 -5.25 -6.55 12.62
CA PRO A 61 -6.25 -7.60 12.38
C PRO A 61 -7.21 -7.33 11.21
N ASN A 62 -7.43 -6.06 10.86
CA ASN A 62 -8.25 -5.61 9.73
C ASN A 62 -7.42 -5.29 8.46
N THR A 63 -6.14 -5.63 8.42
CA THR A 63 -5.29 -5.41 7.22
C THR A 63 -5.69 -6.38 6.13
N ARG A 64 -6.01 -5.84 4.95
CA ARG A 64 -6.49 -6.63 3.81
C ARG A 64 -5.49 -6.70 2.66
N LEU A 65 -4.61 -5.71 2.55
CA LEU A 65 -3.63 -5.61 1.48
C LEU A 65 -2.33 -4.94 1.94
N ILE A 66 -1.22 -5.40 1.37
CA ILE A 66 0.06 -4.70 1.35
C ILE A 66 0.30 -4.25 -0.10
N PHE A 67 0.58 -2.96 -0.31
CA PHE A 67 0.80 -2.38 -1.64
C PHE A 67 2.20 -1.78 -1.77
N SER A 68 2.95 -2.24 -2.77
CA SER A 68 4.28 -1.72 -3.11
C SER A 68 4.55 -1.79 -4.61
N GLU A 69 5.68 -1.20 -5.03
CA GLU A 69 6.16 -1.17 -6.42
C GLU A 69 7.62 -1.57 -6.46
N SER A 70 8.00 -2.41 -7.43
CA SER A 70 9.38 -2.87 -7.63
C SER A 70 9.71 -2.88 -9.13
N PRO A 71 10.82 -2.24 -9.58
CA PRO A 71 11.64 -1.31 -8.81
C PRO A 71 10.89 -0.01 -8.49
N THR A 72 11.24 0.64 -7.38
CA THR A 72 10.65 1.93 -7.01
C THR A 72 11.16 3.08 -7.89
N ASN A 73 10.42 4.19 -7.95
CA ASN A 73 10.80 5.39 -8.68
C ASN A 73 10.80 6.60 -7.72
N PRO A 74 11.87 7.43 -7.66
CA PRO A 74 13.06 7.46 -8.52
C PRO A 74 14.25 6.65 -8.00
N PHE A 75 14.13 6.03 -6.83
CA PHE A 75 15.26 5.44 -6.11
C PHE A 75 15.68 4.05 -6.61
N MET A 76 14.92 3.44 -7.52
CA MET A 76 15.21 2.15 -8.15
C MET A 76 15.45 1.03 -7.13
N ARG A 77 14.76 1.06 -5.98
CA ARG A 77 14.86 0.02 -4.96
C ARG A 77 14.06 -1.20 -5.41
N CYS A 78 14.67 -2.38 -5.34
CA CYS A 78 13.97 -3.64 -5.54
C CYS A 78 13.53 -4.18 -4.18
N LEU A 79 12.25 -4.52 -4.05
CA LEU A 79 11.76 -5.20 -2.86
C LEU A 79 12.14 -6.67 -2.87
N ASP A 80 12.43 -7.21 -1.69
CA ASP A 80 12.45 -8.64 -1.43
C ASP A 80 11.00 -9.17 -1.50
N LEU A 81 10.68 -9.84 -2.61
CA LEU A 81 9.34 -10.39 -2.84
C LEU A 81 9.10 -11.67 -2.06
N GLU A 82 10.15 -12.43 -1.74
CA GLU A 82 10.04 -13.66 -0.95
C GLU A 82 9.78 -13.31 0.52
N GLY A 83 10.49 -12.31 1.05
CA GLY A 83 10.22 -11.80 2.40
C GLY A 83 8.87 -11.08 2.56
N LEU A 84 8.22 -10.71 1.46
CA LEU A 84 6.91 -10.03 1.46
C LEU A 84 5.72 -10.99 1.28
N ALA A 85 5.94 -12.20 0.76
CA ALA A 85 4.90 -13.16 0.39
C ALA A 85 4.51 -14.10 1.55
#